data_AF-W2STK7-F1
#
_entry.id   AF-W2STK7-F1
#
_cell.length_a   1.000
_cell.length_b   1.000
_cell.length_c   1.000
_cell.angle_alpha   90.00
_cell.angle_beta   90.00
_cell.angle_gamma   90.00
#
_symmetry.space_group_name_H-M   'P 1'
#
loop_
_entity.id
_entity.type
_entity.pdbx_description
1 polymer ?
#
loop_
_entity_poly.entity_id
_entity_poly.type
_entity_poly.pdbx_seq_one_letter_code
_entity_poly.pdbx_strand_id
1 'polypeptide(L)' 'MDMSLRADKELLPVESHIINDVAFSANGETMLICSSQAQVHLLDRTGKQWAETIR' A
#
# COMPACT_ATOMS: atom_id res chain seq x y z
N MET A 1 -0.62 19.00 22.32
CA MET A 1 -0.17 18.00 21.32
C MET A 1 -1.04 18.21 20.10
N ASP A 2 -0.43 18.54 18.97
CA ASP A 2 -1.12 18.71 17.69
C ASP A 2 -1.62 17.33 17.22
N MET A 3 -2.93 17.21 17.03
CA MET A 3 -3.62 15.97 16.65
C MET A 3 -3.88 15.89 15.13
N SER A 4 -3.33 16.80 14.34
CA SER A 4 -3.61 16.92 12.90
C SER A 4 -3.08 15.76 12.05
N LEU A 5 -2.06 15.02 12.52
CA LEU A 5 -1.40 13.94 11.78
C LEU A 5 -1.69 12.56 12.39
N ARG A 6 -2.96 12.28 12.68
CA ARG A 6 -3.37 10.98 13.19
C ARG A 6 -3.67 10.03 12.04
N ALA A 7 -3.00 8.88 12.02
CA ALA A 7 -3.34 7.82 11.08
C ALA A 7 -4.77 7.34 11.34
N ASP A 8 -5.57 7.27 10.28
CA ASP A 8 -6.94 6.71 10.34
C ASP A 8 -6.91 5.18 10.38
N LYS A 9 -5.94 4.56 9.68
CA LYS A 9 -5.82 3.11 9.55
C LYS A 9 -4.37 2.67 9.38
N GLU A 10 -4.04 1.50 9.93
CA GLU A 10 -2.79 0.80 9.72
C GLU A 10 -3.05 -0.47 8.89
N LEU A 11 -2.14 -0.78 7.96
CA LEU A 11 -2.27 -1.90 7.01
C LEU A 11 -0.97 -2.70 6.97
N LEU A 12 -1.10 -4.02 6.76
CA LEU A 12 0.02 -4.95 6.57
C LEU A 12 -0.11 -5.67 5.22
N PRO A 13 0.18 -4.99 4.10
CA PRO A 13 -0.16 -5.49 2.77
C PRO A 13 0.75 -6.59 2.23
N VAL A 14 1.89 -6.87 2.86
CA VAL A 14 2.89 -7.83 2.34
C VAL A 14 3.45 -8.76 3.42
N GLU A 15 2.61 -9.17 4.37
CA GLU A 15 2.87 -10.20 5.40
C GLU A 15 4.36 -10.49 5.73
N SER A 16 5.04 -9.51 6.35
CA SER A 16 6.45 -9.59 6.82
C SER A 16 7.57 -9.40 5.79
N HIS A 17 7.26 -8.91 4.59
CA HIS A 17 8.28 -8.50 3.61
C HIS A 17 8.63 -7.01 3.69
N ILE A 18 9.89 -6.68 3.36
CA ILE A 18 10.35 -5.29 3.33
C ILE A 18 9.66 -4.60 2.16
N ILE A 19 8.97 -3.51 2.46
CA ILE A 19 8.45 -2.58 1.47
C ILE A 19 9.62 -1.72 0.99
N ASN A 20 9.91 -1.82 -0.30
CA ASN A 20 11.01 -1.07 -0.91
C ASN A 20 10.55 0.28 -1.45
N ASP A 21 9.32 0.34 -1.97
CA ASP A 21 8.77 1.55 -2.58
C ASP A 21 7.24 1.59 -2.55
N VAL A 22 6.67 2.79 -2.55
CA VAL A 22 5.22 3.07 -2.54
C VAL A 22 4.91 4.23 -3.48
N ALA A 23 3.94 4.05 -4.36
CA ALA A 23 3.49 5.10 -5.30
C ALA A 23 1.96 5.26 -5.27
N PHE A 24 1.49 6.50 -5.41
CA PHE A 24 0.06 6.81 -5.46
C PHE A 24 -0.37 7.11 -6.89
N SER A 25 -1.58 6.70 -7.24
CA SER A 25 -2.20 7.18 -8.48
C SER A 25 -2.52 8.67 -8.39
N ALA A 26 -2.47 9.37 -9.52
CA ALA A 26 -2.75 10.81 -9.57
C ALA A 26 -4.19 11.17 -9.14
N ASN A 27 -5.13 10.21 -9.23
CA ASN A 27 -6.51 10.37 -8.78
C ASN A 27 -6.71 10.00 -7.29
N GLY A 28 -5.70 9.46 -6.61
CA GLY A 28 -5.76 9.07 -5.20
C GLY A 28 -6.65 7.86 -4.91
N GLU A 29 -7.10 7.12 -5.93
CA GLU A 29 -7.95 5.95 -5.75
C GLU A 29 -7.17 4.69 -5.43
N THR A 30 -5.92 4.61 -5.92
CA THR A 30 -5.09 3.42 -5.77
C THR A 30 -3.68 3.75 -5.32
N MET A 31 -3.07 2.78 -4.65
CA MET A 31 -1.70 2.83 -4.18
C MET A 31 -0.99 1.54 -4.60
N LEU A 32 0.21 1.70 -5.13
CA LEU A 32 1.08 0.61 -5.53
C LEU A 32 2.14 0.40 -4.45
N ILE A 33 2.36 -0.86 -4.09
CA ILE A 33 3.32 -1.28 -3.08
C ILE A 33 4.26 -2.29 -3.71
N CYS A 34 5.55 -1.94 -3.70
CA CYS A 34 6.63 -2.81 -4.13
C CYS A 34 7.30 -3.41 -2.90
N SER A 35 7.38 -4.73 -2.88
CA SER A 35 8.08 -5.45 -1.82
C SER A 35 9.37 -6.06 -2.34
N SER A 36 10.09 -6.71 -1.44
CA SER A 36 11.25 -7.55 -1.78
C SER A 36 10.86 -8.89 -2.40
N GLN A 37 9.57 -9.26 -2.37
CA GLN A 37 9.08 -10.31 -3.26
C GLN A 37 8.99 -9.77 -4.69
N ALA A 38 9.13 -10.65 -5.68
CA ALA A 38 8.91 -10.31 -7.09
C ALA A 38 7.42 -10.15 -7.44
N GLN A 39 6.62 -9.65 -6.48
CA GLN A 39 5.20 -9.38 -6.59
C GLN A 39 4.94 -7.92 -6.24
N VAL A 40 4.12 -7.27 -7.06
CA VAL A 40 3.66 -5.90 -6.85
C VAL A 40 2.20 -5.96 -6.43
N HIS A 41 1.88 -5.28 -5.33
CA HIS A 41 0.52 -5.22 -4.78
C HIS A 41 -0.10 -3.88 -5.11
N LEU A 42 -1.36 -3.89 -5.49
CA LEU A 42 -2.15 -2.71 -5.77
C LEU A 42 -3.31 -2.67 -4.78
N LEU A 43 -3.34 -1.63 -3.95
CA LEU A 43 -4.37 -1.41 -2.94
C LEU A 43 -5.33 -0.30 -3.40
N ASP A 44 -6.57 -0.40 -2.95
CA ASP A 44 -7.51 0.71 -3.01
C ASP A 44 -7.30 1.69 -1.84
N ARG A 45 -7.95 2.86 -1.94
CA ARG A 45 -8.03 3.88 -0.89
C ARG A 45 -8.46 3.34 0.48
N THR A 46 -9.25 2.28 0.52
CA THR A 46 -9.77 1.70 1.76
C THR A 46 -8.79 0.71 2.41
N GLY A 47 -7.67 0.44 1.72
CA GLY A 47 -6.64 -0.51 2.13
C GLY A 47 -6.94 -1.95 1.75
N LYS A 48 -7.91 -2.20 0.86
CA LYS A 48 -8.19 -3.53 0.33
C LYS A 48 -7.28 -3.81 -0.86
N GLN A 49 -6.75 -5.03 -0.93
CA GLN A 49 -6.02 -5.48 -2.11
C GLN A 49 -6.95 -5.54 -3.32
N TRP A 50 -6.61 -4.79 -4.35
CA TRP A 50 -7.32 -4.72 -5.62
C TRP A 50 -6.78 -5.73 -6.63
N ALA A 51 -5.45 -5.79 -6.76
CA ALA A 51 -4.77 -6.70 -7.66
C ALA A 51 -3.34 -6.98 -7.17
N GLU A 52 -2.78 -8.10 -7.62
CA GLU A 52 -1.38 -8.44 -7.45
C GLU A 52 -0.81 -8.93 -8.79
N THR A 53 0.49 -8.72 -9.01
CA THR A 53 1.17 -9.32 -10.17
C THR A 53 1.49 -10.78 -9.87
N ILE A 54 0.98 -11.70 -10.69
CA ILE A 54 1.32 -13.13 -10.65
C ILE A 54 2.44 -13.37 -11.66
N ARG A 55 3.51 -14.05 -11.22
CA ARG A 55 4.63 -14.46 -12.07
C ARG A 55 4.74 -15.97 -12.12
#